data_AF-A0A1Z4R1L9-F1
#
_entry.id   AF-A0A1Z4R1L9-F1
#
_cell.length_a   1.000
_cell.length_b   1.000
_cell.length_c   1.000
_cell.angle_alpha   90.00
_cell.angle_beta   90.00
_cell.angle_gamma   90.00
#
_symmetry.space_group_name_H-M   'P 1'
#
loop_
_entity.id
_entity.type
_entity.pdbx_description
1 polymer ?
#
loop_
_entity_poly.entity_id
_entity_poly.type
_entity_poly.pdbx_seq_one_letter_code
_entity_poly.pdbx_strand_id
1 'polypeptide(L)'
;MLHSKAQTTVLHLAAERGAVEDLELEEVMLAGFRGVKCVESGGPEPGVGCAGRGIITAINFLEENGAYQDLDFVSYDVLGDVVCGGFANYR
;
A
#
# COMPACT_ATOMS: atom_id res chain seq x y z
N MET A 1 -4.28 -13.65 -0.74
CA MET A 1 -3.21 -14.07 -1.68
C MET A 1 -1.82 -14.11 -1.06
N LEU A 2 -1.68 -14.14 0.26
CA LEU A 2 -0.52 -14.68 0.99
C LEU A 2 -1.12 -15.59 2.07
N HIS A 3 -0.65 -16.83 2.22
CA HIS A 3 -1.22 -17.77 3.18
C HIS A 3 -0.94 -17.32 4.63
N SER A 4 -1.88 -16.55 5.20
CA SER A 4 -2.03 -16.25 6.63
C SER A 4 -0.87 -15.54 7.36
N LYS A 5 0.09 -14.94 6.65
CA LYS A 5 1.08 -14.04 7.29
C LYS A 5 0.55 -12.61 7.27
N ALA A 6 0.57 -11.95 8.44
CA ALA A 6 0.46 -10.51 8.50
C ALA A 6 1.64 -9.93 7.71
N GLN A 7 1.33 -9.24 6.61
CA GLN A 7 2.35 -8.60 5.79
C GLN A 7 2.74 -7.28 6.47
N THR A 8 4.04 -6.99 6.49
CA THR A 8 4.52 -5.66 6.87
C THR A 8 3.93 -4.64 5.89
N THR A 9 3.29 -3.61 6.41
CA THR A 9 2.60 -2.60 5.59
C THR A 9 3.54 -1.44 5.25
N VAL A 10 3.26 -0.74 4.15
CA VAL A 10 4.05 0.44 3.73
C VAL A 10 4.13 1.47 4.86
N LEU A 11 2.99 1.84 5.47
CA LEU A 11 2.98 2.84 6.53
C LEU A 11 3.65 2.37 7.82
N HIS A 12 3.59 1.07 8.13
CA HIS A 12 4.28 0.53 9.29
C HIS A 12 5.80 0.62 9.11
N LEU A 13 6.30 0.15 7.97
CA LEU A 13 7.73 0.21 7.69
C LEU A 13 8.24 1.65 7.57
N ALA A 14 7.45 2.55 6.96
CA ALA A 14 7.77 3.97 6.92
C ALA A 14 7.88 4.58 8.31
N ALA A 15 7.02 4.18 9.25
CA ALA A 15 7.11 4.65 10.64
C ALA A 15 8.37 4.14 11.36
N GLU A 16 8.85 2.93 11.04
CA GLU A 16 10.10 2.39 11.57
C GLU A 16 11.34 3.06 10.95
N ARG A 17 11.28 3.40 9.66
CA ARG A 17 12.39 4.00 8.90
C ARG A 17 12.47 5.52 9.01
N GLY A 18 11.35 6.18 9.32
CA GLY A 18 11.22 7.61 9.50
C GLY A 18 10.33 8.26 8.45
N ALA A 19 10.50 7.90 7.18
CA ALA A 19 9.69 8.39 6.07
C ALA A 19 9.45 7.29 5.01
N VAL A 20 8.55 7.57 4.06
CA VAL A 20 8.20 6.62 2.98
C VAL A 20 9.27 6.65 1.88
N GLU A 21 9.94 7.79 1.73
CA GLU A 21 11.06 8.03 0.85
C GLU A 21 12.32 7.24 1.24
N ASP A 22 12.36 6.70 2.47
CA ASP A 22 13.45 5.86 2.98
C ASP A 22 13.19 4.35 2.77
N LEU A 23 12.11 3.99 2.06
CA LEU A 23 11.74 2.61 1.77
C LEU A 23 12.17 2.19 0.37
N GLU A 24 12.54 0.92 0.23
CA GLU A 24 12.75 0.28 -1.07
C GLU A 24 11.55 -0.61 -1.44
N LEU A 25 11.26 -0.73 -2.73
CA LEU A 25 10.07 -1.44 -3.23
C LEU A 25 10.05 -2.91 -2.78
N GLU A 26 11.22 -3.55 -2.76
CA GLU A 26 11.38 -4.96 -2.40
C GLU A 26 11.10 -5.24 -0.92
N GLU A 27 11.13 -4.22 -0.06
CA GLU A 27 10.87 -4.38 1.38
C GLU A 27 9.38 -4.54 1.68
N VAL A 28 8.53 -3.96 0.84
CA VAL A 28 7.07 -3.98 1.03
C VAL A 28 6.38 -4.94 0.06
N MET A 29 6.96 -5.18 -1.12
CA MET A 29 6.36 -5.99 -2.17
C MET A 29 6.77 -7.46 -2.06
N LEU A 30 5.79 -8.33 -1.81
CA LEU A 30 6.01 -9.77 -1.71
C LEU A 30 5.34 -10.51 -2.86
N ALA A 31 6.01 -11.54 -3.38
CA ALA A 31 5.41 -12.47 -4.34
C ALA A 31 4.58 -13.53 -3.60
N GLY A 32 3.28 -13.57 -3.89
CA GLY A 32 2.33 -14.54 -3.40
C GLY A 32 2.12 -15.72 -4.36
N PHE A 33 0.92 -16.30 -4.32
CA PHE A 33 0.56 -17.44 -5.17
C PHE A 33 0.73 -17.12 -6.66
N ARG A 34 1.38 -18.03 -7.40
CA ARG A 34 1.66 -17.90 -8.84
C ARG A 34 2.38 -16.60 -9.23
N GLY A 35 3.20 -16.04 -8.32
CA GLY A 35 3.97 -14.84 -8.60
C GLY A 35 3.16 -13.53 -8.58
N VAL A 36 1.93 -13.55 -8.07
CA VAL A 36 1.16 -12.32 -7.86
C VAL A 36 1.92 -11.43 -6.87
N LYS A 37 2.25 -10.21 -7.29
CA LYS A 37 2.89 -9.22 -6.42
C LYS A 37 1.83 -8.62 -5.49
N CYS A 38 2.06 -8.68 -4.19
CA CYS A 38 1.16 -8.22 -3.14
C CYS A 38 1.84 -7.12 -2.32
N VAL A 39 1.10 -6.07 -2.00
CA VAL A 39 1.53 -4.98 -1.11
C VAL A 39 0.34 -4.57 -0.25
N GLU A 40 0.61 -4.16 0.98
CA GLU A 40 -0.41 -3.70 1.93
C GLU A 40 -0.11 -2.25 2.32
N SER A 41 -1.07 -1.34 2.14
CA SER A 41 -0.86 0.08 2.49
C SER A 41 -0.66 0.26 3.99
N GLY A 42 -1.44 -0.49 4.78
CA GLY A 42 -1.62 -0.24 6.20
C GLY A 42 -2.50 0.98 6.46
N GLY A 43 -2.60 1.36 7.72
CA GLY A 43 -3.37 2.51 8.16
C GLY A 43 -2.97 2.92 9.57
N PRO A 44 -3.39 4.12 10.02
CA PRO A 44 -3.16 4.54 11.39
C PRO A 44 -4.01 3.71 12.37
N GLU A 45 -3.65 3.77 13.65
CA GLU A 45 -4.44 3.19 14.73
C GLU A 45 -5.91 3.68 14.70
N PRO A 46 -6.90 2.83 15.02
CA PRO A 46 -8.30 3.23 15.05
C PRO A 46 -8.54 4.48 15.89
N GLY A 47 -9.21 5.47 15.31
CA GLY A 47 -9.49 6.76 15.97
C GLY A 47 -8.39 7.81 15.83
N VAL A 48 -7.29 7.52 15.11
CA VAL A 48 -6.20 8.46 14.84
C VAL A 48 -5.99 8.61 13.32
N GLY A 49 -5.88 9.84 12.80
CA GLY A 49 -5.59 10.10 11.38
C GLY A 49 -6.76 9.85 10.39
N CYS A 50 -6.46 9.77 9.07
CA CYS A 50 -7.41 9.33 8.02
C CYS A 50 -6.71 8.22 7.21
N ALA A 51 -7.30 7.03 7.22
CA ALA A 51 -6.83 5.88 6.47
C ALA A 51 -6.69 6.21 4.97
N GLY A 52 -7.58 7.04 4.43
CA GLY A 52 -7.49 7.51 3.05
C GLY A 52 -6.16 8.18 2.71
N ARG A 53 -5.58 9.00 3.61
CA ARG A 53 -4.24 9.59 3.37
C ARG A 53 -3.16 8.53 3.31
N GLY A 54 -3.29 7.49 4.14
CA GLY A 54 -2.38 6.34 4.12
C GLY A 54 -2.39 5.60 2.79
N ILE A 55 -3.57 5.42 2.19
CA ILE A 55 -3.71 4.78 0.89
C ILE A 55 -3.08 5.64 -0.22
N ILE A 56 -3.35 6.95 -0.25
CA ILE A 56 -2.74 7.91 -1.20
C ILE A 56 -1.21 7.81 -1.12
N THR A 57 -0.66 7.86 0.10
CA THR A 57 0.78 7.76 0.34
C THR A 57 1.36 6.45 -0.19
N ALA A 58 0.70 5.32 0.06
CA ALA A 58 1.16 4.03 -0.43
C ALA A 58 1.10 3.94 -1.98
N ILE A 59 0.03 4.44 -2.60
CA ILE A 59 -0.11 4.44 -4.07
C ILE A 59 0.99 5.29 -4.72
N ASN A 60 1.23 6.51 -4.22
CA ASN A 60 2.27 7.38 -4.76
C ASN A 60 3.66 6.74 -4.66
N PHE A 61 3.98 6.14 -3.51
CA PHE A 61 5.23 5.40 -3.33
C PHE A 61 5.40 4.30 -4.38
N LEU A 62 4.35 3.52 -4.65
CA LEU A 62 4.40 2.44 -5.65
C LEU A 62 4.59 2.99 -7.07
N GLU A 63 3.92 4.08 -7.42
CA GLU A 63 4.06 4.74 -8.71
C GLU A 63 5.48 5.27 -8.92
N GLU A 64 5.98 6.02 -7.95
CA GLU A 64 7.29 6.67 -7.99
C GLU A 64 8.44 5.65 -8.05
N ASN A 65 8.26 4.48 -7.42
CA ASN A 65 9.25 3.39 -7.43
C ASN A 65 9.03 2.35 -8.54
N GLY A 66 8.13 2.61 -9.50
CA GLY A 66 7.99 1.76 -10.69
C GLY A 66 7.33 0.40 -10.43
N ALA A 67 6.50 0.28 -9.40
CA ALA A 67 5.80 -0.97 -9.04
C ALA A 67 4.95 -1.56 -10.17
N TYR A 68 4.44 -0.70 -11.06
CA TYR A 68 3.44 -1.06 -12.07
C TYR A 68 4.04 -1.37 -13.45
N GLN A 69 5.36 -1.43 -13.58
CA GLN A 69 5.98 -1.85 -14.82
C GLN A 69 5.73 -3.34 -15.07
N ASP A 70 5.42 -3.68 -16.34
CA ASP A 70 5.22 -5.05 -16.81
C ASP A 70 4.09 -5.83 -16.11
N LEU A 71 3.00 -5.15 -15.73
CA LEU A 71 1.79 -5.77 -15.19
C LEU A 71 0.63 -5.70 -16.19
N ASP A 72 -0.06 -6.82 -16.39
CA ASP A 72 -1.30 -6.86 -17.17
C ASP A 72 -2.50 -6.30 -16.41
N PHE A 73 -2.47 -6.41 -15.08
CA PHE A 73 -3.57 -6.04 -14.18
C PHE A 73 -3.06 -5.67 -12.80
N VAL A 74 -3.70 -4.65 -12.21
CA VAL A 74 -3.51 -4.24 -10.81
C VAL A 74 -4.89 -4.24 -10.14
N SER A 75 -5.01 -4.95 -9.00
CA SER A 75 -6.23 -4.96 -8.17
C SER A 75 -6.00 -4.14 -6.92
N TYR A 76 -6.91 -3.24 -6.61
CA TYR A 76 -6.97 -2.56 -5.32
C TYR A 76 -8.13 -3.13 -4.50
N ASP A 77 -7.83 -3.69 -3.34
CA ASP A 77 -8.83 -4.09 -2.35
C ASP A 77 -9.08 -2.91 -1.40
N VAL A 78 -10.20 -2.23 -1.55
CA VAL A 78 -10.48 -0.95 -0.89
C VAL A 78 -11.72 -1.09 0.00
N LEU A 79 -11.61 -0.58 1.22
CA LEU A 79 -12.73 -0.47 2.16
C LEU A 79 -13.81 0.47 1.59
N GLY A 80 -15.00 -0.06 1.34
CA GLY A 80 -16.12 0.67 0.72
C GLY A 80 -16.93 1.57 1.67
N ASP A 81 -16.67 1.50 2.98
CA ASP A 81 -17.40 2.21 4.04
C ASP A 81 -16.69 3.48 4.54
N VAL A 82 -15.39 3.62 4.26
CA VAL A 82 -14.58 4.80 4.62
C VAL A 82 -14.31 5.67 3.39
N VAL A 83 -15.16 6.67 3.19
CA VAL A 83 -15.01 7.65 2.10
C VAL A 83 -14.55 9.01 2.65
N CYS A 84 -13.29 9.12 3.09
CA CYS A 84 -12.57 10.42 3.01
C CYS A 84 -12.07 10.56 1.56
N GLY A 85 -12.15 11.75 0.94
CA GLY A 85 -12.02 12.01 -0.52
C GLY A 85 -10.70 11.63 -1.24
N GLY A 86 -9.88 10.74 -0.67
CA GLY A 86 -8.62 10.27 -1.23
C GLY A 86 -8.74 9.47 -2.52
N PHE A 87 -9.80 8.66 -2.69
CA PHE A 87 -10.02 7.88 -3.92
C PHE A 87 -10.79 8.64 -5.01
N ALA A 88 -11.61 9.62 -4.64
CA ALA A 88 -12.47 10.33 -5.59
C ALA A 88 -11.71 11.29 -6.54
N ASN A 89 -10.42 11.52 -6.28
CA ASN A 89 -9.59 12.46 -7.04
C ASN A 89 -8.46 11.79 -7.85
N TYR A 90 -8.29 10.46 -7.79
CA TYR A 90 -7.37 9.77 -8.70
C TYR A 90 -8.03 9.62 -10.06
N ARG A 91 -7.46 10.29 -11.06
CA ARG A 91 -7.88 10.31 -12.45
C ARG A 91 -6.71 9.95 -13.34
#